data_AF-A0A838RA67-F1
#
_entry.id   AF-A0A838RA67-F1
#
_cell.length_a   1.000
_cell.length_b   1.000
_cell.length_c   1.000
_cell.angle_alpha   90.00
_cell.angle_beta   90.00
_cell.angle_gamma   90.00
#
_symmetry.space_group_name_H-M   'P 1'
#
loop_
_entity.id
_entity.type
_entity.pdbx_description
1 polymer ?
#
loop_
_entity_poly.entity_id
_entity_poly.type
_entity_poly.pdbx_seq_one_letter_code
_entity_poly.pdbx_strand_id
1 'polypeptide(L)'
;IKAGKQIALHPEAHPPSWYSVAMLASMPNLQRERAGFTERLGHYLAQPAPKKSFVIQVGKRTVKPQHLLLGDPIEVDAKGLPKDPPLALLYIELLARMGALSWAPLATKVLARMLKDCDELGVWRPKNLRSQPKALNKISYHYYPLHLDAKTTEGREVDITFRLALIAKVLGWTVEYG
;
A
#
# COMPACT_ATOMS: atom_id res chain seq x y z
N ILE A 1 13.93 -20.68 -5.51
CA ILE A 1 14.83 -21.66 -6.16
C ILE A 1 15.77 -20.92 -7.09
N LYS A 2 17.07 -21.24 -7.12
CA LYS A 2 17.98 -20.63 -8.12
C LYS A 2 17.57 -21.11 -9.52
N ALA A 3 17.33 -20.17 -10.43
CA ALA A 3 17.04 -20.42 -11.84
C ALA A 3 18.04 -19.62 -12.67
N GLY A 4 19.20 -20.21 -12.95
CA GLY A 4 20.33 -19.49 -13.53
C GLY A 4 20.80 -18.34 -12.63
N LYS A 5 20.84 -17.12 -13.18
CA LYS A 5 21.19 -15.88 -12.44
C LYS A 5 20.01 -15.28 -11.64
N GLN A 6 18.80 -15.81 -11.79
CA GLN A 6 17.59 -15.29 -11.16
C GLN A 6 17.14 -16.17 -9.99
N ILE A 7 16.35 -15.59 -9.08
CA ILE A 7 15.66 -16.34 -8.03
C ILE A 7 14.23 -16.56 -8.50
N ALA A 8 13.88 -17.81 -8.83
CA ALA A 8 12.52 -18.18 -9.15
C ALA A 8 11.74 -18.45 -7.86
N LEU A 9 10.44 -18.11 -7.84
CA LEU A 9 9.53 -18.65 -6.84
C LEU A 9 9.49 -20.18 -6.95
N HIS A 10 9.27 -20.85 -5.81
CA HIS A 10 9.02 -22.28 -5.82
C HIS A 10 7.71 -22.56 -6.57
N PRO A 11 7.58 -23.64 -7.37
CA PRO A 11 6.34 -23.95 -8.08
C PRO A 11 5.12 -24.04 -7.14
N GLU A 12 5.31 -24.65 -5.97
CA GLU A 12 4.28 -24.73 -4.92
C GLU A 12 4.13 -23.46 -4.05
N ALA A 13 4.82 -22.36 -4.39
CA ALA A 13 4.63 -21.11 -3.68
C ALA A 13 3.36 -20.40 -4.18
N HIS A 14 2.42 -20.17 -3.28
CA HIS A 14 1.16 -19.49 -3.55
C HIS A 14 1.06 -18.19 -2.73
N PRO A 15 1.96 -17.22 -2.94
CA PRO A 15 1.88 -15.96 -2.21
C PRO A 15 0.59 -15.21 -2.57
N PRO A 16 0.07 -14.38 -1.64
CA PRO A 16 -1.11 -13.57 -1.92
C PRO A 16 -0.84 -12.62 -3.08
N SER A 17 -1.87 -12.34 -3.87
CA SER A 17 -1.87 -11.26 -4.84
C SER A 17 -2.52 -10.00 -4.28
N TRP A 18 -2.21 -8.84 -4.85
CA TRP A 18 -2.90 -7.59 -4.55
C TRP A 18 -4.42 -7.73 -4.66
N TYR A 19 -4.91 -8.46 -5.68
CA TYR A 19 -6.34 -8.68 -5.90
C TYR A 19 -6.97 -9.53 -4.78
N SER A 20 -6.29 -10.60 -4.36
CA SER A 20 -6.79 -11.44 -3.26
C SER A 20 -6.84 -10.70 -1.92
N VAL A 21 -5.83 -9.84 -1.66
CA VAL A 21 -5.80 -8.99 -0.45
C VAL A 21 -6.90 -7.93 -0.53
N ALA A 22 -7.08 -7.28 -1.68
CA ALA A 22 -8.14 -6.29 -1.89
C ALA A 22 -9.55 -6.88 -1.73
N MET A 23 -9.77 -8.09 -2.26
CA MET A 23 -11.02 -8.83 -2.08
C MET A 23 -11.27 -9.11 -0.60
N LEU A 24 -10.31 -9.70 0.11
CA LEU A 24 -10.45 -9.99 1.53
C LEU A 24 -10.70 -8.73 2.36
N ALA A 25 -9.94 -7.66 2.11
CA ALA A 25 -10.10 -6.36 2.75
C ALA A 25 -11.50 -5.75 2.55
N SER A 26 -12.19 -6.12 1.48
CA SER A 26 -13.54 -5.65 1.16
C SER A 26 -14.65 -6.56 1.71
N MET A 27 -14.31 -7.70 2.33
CA MET A 27 -15.27 -8.71 2.80
C MET A 27 -15.16 -8.95 4.32
N PRO A 28 -15.70 -8.06 5.17
CA PRO A 28 -15.57 -8.16 6.63
C PRO A 28 -16.20 -9.44 7.22
N ASN A 29 -17.25 -9.98 6.59
CA ASN A 29 -17.84 -11.26 7.02
C ASN A 29 -16.85 -12.41 6.85
N LEU A 30 -16.19 -12.49 5.68
CA LEU A 30 -15.17 -13.50 5.42
C LEU A 30 -13.98 -13.35 6.36
N GLN A 31 -13.57 -12.12 6.65
CA GLN A 31 -12.50 -11.87 7.63
C GLN A 31 -12.86 -12.43 9.01
N ARG A 32 -14.11 -12.27 9.47
CA ARG A 32 -14.58 -12.82 10.75
C ARG A 32 -14.65 -14.34 10.73
N GLU A 33 -15.22 -14.94 9.68
CA GLU A 33 -15.30 -16.39 9.52
C GLU A 33 -13.92 -17.06 9.44
N ARG A 34 -12.92 -16.33 8.93
CA ARG A 34 -11.55 -16.80 8.73
C ARG A 34 -10.53 -16.00 9.54
N ALA A 35 -10.89 -15.57 10.75
CA ALA A 35 -10.08 -14.66 11.57
C ALA A 35 -8.61 -15.09 11.72
N GLY A 36 -8.35 -16.36 12.08
CA GLY A 36 -6.98 -16.87 12.22
C GLY A 36 -6.19 -16.92 10.91
N PHE A 37 -6.85 -17.05 9.75
CA PHE A 37 -6.18 -16.93 8.45
C PHE A 37 -5.85 -15.47 8.15
N THR A 38 -6.80 -14.56 8.36
CA THR A 38 -6.63 -13.11 8.15
C THR A 38 -5.49 -12.56 9.02
N GLU A 39 -5.38 -13.01 10.27
CA GLU A 39 -4.31 -12.66 11.20
C GLU A 39 -2.93 -13.10 10.67
N ARG A 40 -2.77 -14.37 10.29
CA ARG A 40 -1.51 -14.88 9.72
C ARG A 40 -1.14 -14.17 8.42
N LEU A 41 -2.12 -13.88 7.58
CA LEU A 41 -1.91 -13.10 6.36
C LEU A 41 -1.44 -11.68 6.69
N GLY A 42 -2.04 -11.03 7.68
CA GLY A 42 -1.60 -9.71 8.14
C GLY A 42 -0.16 -9.73 8.65
N HIS A 43 0.22 -10.72 9.46
CA HIS A 43 1.61 -10.91 9.89
C HIS A 43 2.58 -11.16 8.74
N TYR A 44 2.19 -11.95 7.74
CA TYR A 44 2.99 -12.18 6.54
C TYR A 44 3.19 -10.87 5.75
N LEU A 45 2.11 -10.11 5.55
CA LEU A 45 2.15 -8.83 4.84
C LEU A 45 3.00 -7.80 5.59
N ALA A 46 2.98 -7.80 6.93
CA ALA A 46 3.81 -6.91 7.74
C ALA A 46 5.33 -7.17 7.64
N GLN A 47 5.76 -8.32 7.12
CA GLN A 47 7.19 -8.60 6.94
C GLN A 47 7.74 -7.82 5.75
N PRO A 48 8.97 -7.29 5.82
CA PRO A 48 9.58 -6.60 4.68
C PRO A 48 9.64 -7.48 3.43
N ALA A 49 9.25 -6.95 2.27
CA ALA A 49 9.40 -7.68 1.02
C ALA A 49 10.88 -7.99 0.71
N PRO A 50 11.18 -9.12 0.05
CA PRO A 50 12.54 -9.46 -0.36
C PRO A 50 13.16 -8.39 -1.26
N LYS A 51 14.39 -7.95 -0.92
CA LYS A 51 15.15 -6.99 -1.75
C LYS A 51 15.56 -7.54 -3.10
N LYS A 52 15.66 -8.87 -3.24
CA LYS A 52 16.03 -9.53 -4.49
C LYS A 52 14.80 -9.69 -5.37
N SER A 53 14.92 -9.28 -6.63
CA SER A 53 13.89 -9.53 -7.62
C SER A 53 13.70 -11.04 -7.80
N PHE A 54 12.44 -11.43 -7.92
CA PHE A 54 12.05 -12.80 -8.20
C PHE A 54 11.34 -12.89 -9.54
N VAL A 55 11.34 -14.09 -10.11
CA VAL A 55 10.64 -14.41 -11.34
C VAL A 55 9.72 -15.60 -11.13
N ILE A 56 8.69 -15.68 -11.96
CA ILE A 56 7.89 -16.88 -12.14
C ILE A 56 8.23 -17.49 -13.50
N GLN A 57 8.27 -18.82 -13.54
CA GLN A 57 8.43 -19.56 -14.78
C GLN A 57 7.05 -19.76 -15.41
N VAL A 58 6.85 -19.28 -16.63
CA VAL A 58 5.63 -19.46 -17.41
C VAL A 58 6.01 -20.19 -18.69
N GLY A 59 5.85 -21.52 -18.68
CA GLY A 59 6.34 -22.40 -19.74
C GLY A 59 7.85 -22.23 -19.93
N LYS A 60 8.27 -21.73 -21.09
CA LYS A 60 9.69 -21.49 -21.44
C LYS A 60 10.19 -20.08 -21.11
N ARG A 61 9.33 -19.18 -20.61
CA ARG A 61 9.68 -17.78 -20.33
C ARG A 61 9.71 -17.50 -18.83
N THR A 62 10.59 -16.61 -18.39
CA THR A 62 10.53 -16.02 -17.06
C THR A 62 9.84 -14.66 -17.12
N VAL A 63 8.99 -14.38 -16.13
CA VAL A 63 8.29 -13.10 -16.00
C VAL A 63 8.50 -12.57 -14.59
N LYS A 64 8.72 -11.26 -14.43
CA LYS A 64 8.69 -10.60 -13.13
C LYS A 64 7.23 -10.34 -12.75
N PRO A 65 6.66 -11.03 -11.76
CA PRO A 65 5.28 -10.81 -11.38
C PRO A 65 5.15 -9.47 -10.66
N GLN A 66 4.19 -8.66 -11.10
CA GLN A 66 3.89 -7.35 -10.50
C GLN A 66 2.69 -7.41 -9.54
N HIS A 67 1.90 -8.48 -9.62
CA HIS A 67 0.65 -8.64 -8.89
C HIS A 67 0.80 -9.42 -7.57
N LEU A 68 1.97 -10.04 -7.32
CA LEU A 68 2.21 -10.85 -6.12
C LEU A 68 2.79 -9.99 -4.98
N LEU A 69 2.33 -10.25 -3.77
CA LEU A 69 2.80 -9.64 -2.53
C LEU A 69 3.68 -10.63 -1.77
N LEU A 70 4.95 -10.25 -1.59
CA LEU A 70 5.93 -11.02 -0.84
C LEU A 70 6.24 -10.42 0.55
N GLY A 71 5.33 -9.60 1.06
CA GLY A 71 5.53 -8.78 2.26
C GLY A 71 5.16 -7.32 1.98
N ASP A 72 5.66 -6.42 2.82
CA ASP A 72 5.50 -4.97 2.76
C ASP A 72 6.24 -4.42 1.53
N PRO A 73 5.50 -3.89 0.52
CA PRO A 73 6.07 -3.38 -0.72
C PRO A 73 6.53 -1.92 -0.60
N ILE A 74 6.35 -1.27 0.55
CA ILE A 74 6.65 0.14 0.72
C ILE A 74 8.16 0.36 0.70
N GLU A 75 8.60 1.26 -0.17
CA GLU A 75 9.93 1.84 -0.14
C GLU A 75 9.88 3.28 0.32
N VAL A 76 10.76 3.64 1.25
CA VAL A 76 10.90 5.01 1.75
C VAL A 76 12.22 5.65 1.32
N ASP A 77 12.22 6.97 1.25
CA ASP A 77 13.43 7.78 1.13
C ASP A 77 14.12 7.99 2.49
N ALA A 78 15.24 8.74 2.50
CA ALA A 78 15.99 9.04 3.73
C ALA A 78 15.19 9.86 4.76
N LYS A 79 14.10 10.52 4.35
CA LYS A 79 13.21 11.31 5.22
C LYS A 79 12.00 10.51 5.70
N GLY A 80 11.91 9.22 5.35
CA GLY A 80 10.80 8.35 5.69
C GLY A 80 9.54 8.61 4.86
N LEU A 81 9.64 9.35 3.75
CA LEU A 81 8.53 9.53 2.81
C LEU A 81 8.50 8.38 1.81
N PRO A 82 7.29 7.90 1.42
CA PRO A 82 7.19 6.83 0.45
C PRO A 82 7.65 7.31 -0.94
N LYS A 83 8.45 6.49 -1.62
CA LYS A 83 8.89 6.79 -3.01
C LYS A 83 7.74 6.72 -4.02
N ASP A 84 6.72 5.91 -3.72
CA ASP A 84 5.47 5.79 -4.46
C ASP A 84 4.30 6.00 -3.47
N PRO A 85 3.91 7.27 -3.20
CA PRO A 85 2.84 7.57 -2.24
C PRO A 85 1.51 6.88 -2.59
N PRO A 86 1.06 6.82 -3.86
CA PRO A 86 -0.14 6.07 -4.23
C PRO A 86 -0.11 4.59 -3.86
N LEU A 87 1.00 3.89 -4.13
CA LEU A 87 1.14 2.48 -3.72
C LEU A 87 1.14 2.33 -2.20
N ALA A 88 1.86 3.20 -1.49
CA ALA A 88 1.93 3.13 -0.03
C ALA A 88 0.55 3.33 0.60
N LEU A 89 -0.22 4.32 0.16
CA LEU A 89 -1.57 4.58 0.67
C LEU A 89 -2.55 3.45 0.35
N LEU A 90 -2.51 2.91 -0.88
CA LEU A 90 -3.31 1.73 -1.22
C LEU A 90 -2.99 0.57 -0.27
N TYR A 91 -1.72 0.30 -0.03
CA TYR A 91 -1.30 -0.79 0.85
C TYR A 91 -1.71 -0.56 2.31
N ILE A 92 -1.52 0.65 2.83
CA ILE A 92 -1.92 1.04 4.19
C ILE A 92 -3.44 0.91 4.35
N GLU A 93 -4.23 1.33 3.37
CA GLU A 93 -5.68 1.18 3.39
C GLU A 93 -6.10 -0.29 3.44
N LEU A 94 -5.46 -1.16 2.65
CA LEU A 94 -5.73 -2.60 2.69
C LEU A 94 -5.43 -3.20 4.06
N LEU A 95 -4.29 -2.86 4.65
CA LEU A 95 -3.93 -3.31 6.00
C LEU A 95 -4.89 -2.77 7.06
N ALA A 96 -5.30 -1.51 6.96
CA ALA A 96 -6.26 -0.91 7.88
C ALA A 96 -7.62 -1.63 7.81
N ARG A 97 -8.14 -1.89 6.62
CA ARG A 97 -9.41 -2.62 6.40
C ARG A 97 -9.37 -4.06 6.90
N MET A 98 -8.20 -4.68 6.95
CA MET A 98 -8.00 -6.03 7.49
C MET A 98 -7.71 -6.06 9.00
N GLY A 99 -7.60 -4.89 9.66
CA GLY A 99 -7.16 -4.80 11.05
C GLY A 99 -5.68 -5.18 11.26
N ALA A 100 -4.88 -5.23 10.20
CA ALA A 100 -3.50 -5.72 10.20
C ALA A 100 -2.44 -4.61 10.29
N LEU A 101 -2.84 -3.33 10.21
CA LEU A 101 -1.90 -2.21 10.16
C LEU A 101 -0.98 -2.14 11.39
N SER A 102 -1.51 -2.47 12.58
CA SER A 102 -0.76 -2.49 13.84
C SER A 102 0.43 -3.46 13.85
N TRP A 103 0.40 -4.50 13.01
CA TRP A 103 1.49 -5.45 12.86
C TRP A 103 2.57 -4.96 11.88
N ALA A 104 2.27 -3.96 11.04
CA ALA A 104 3.15 -3.46 9.99
C ALA A 104 3.86 -2.15 10.43
N PRO A 105 5.06 -2.23 11.03
CA PRO A 105 5.72 -1.07 11.62
C PRO A 105 6.13 -0.02 10.58
N LEU A 106 6.52 -0.43 9.36
CA LEU A 106 6.89 0.49 8.29
C LEU A 106 5.67 1.24 7.76
N ALA A 107 4.62 0.52 7.38
CA ALA A 107 3.34 1.10 6.95
C ALA A 107 2.78 2.09 8.00
N THR A 108 2.80 1.72 9.28
CA THR A 108 2.37 2.60 10.38
C THR A 108 3.22 3.87 10.48
N LYS A 109 4.56 3.74 10.38
CA LYS A 109 5.47 4.90 10.39
C LYS A 109 5.26 5.82 9.19
N VAL A 110 5.01 5.25 8.01
CA VAL A 110 4.74 6.01 6.79
C VAL A 110 3.41 6.77 6.91
N LEU A 111 2.35 6.11 7.40
CA LEU A 111 1.08 6.78 7.66
C LEU A 111 1.26 7.97 8.61
N ALA A 112 1.92 7.75 9.76
CA ALA A 112 2.20 8.80 10.72
C ALA A 112 3.05 9.94 10.12
N ARG A 113 4.03 9.62 9.27
CA ARG A 113 4.84 10.64 8.60
C ARG A 113 4.01 11.46 7.61
N MET A 114 3.12 10.84 6.84
CA MET A 114 2.26 11.55 5.89
C MET A 114 1.25 12.44 6.60
N LEU A 115 0.66 11.98 7.71
CA LEU A 115 -0.27 12.76 8.54
C LEU A 115 0.38 13.99 9.17
N LYS A 116 1.70 13.96 9.45
CA LYS A 116 2.43 15.15 9.95
C LYS A 116 2.48 16.31 8.95
N ASP A 117 2.22 16.04 7.67
CA ASP A 117 2.13 17.08 6.65
C ASP A 117 0.68 17.59 6.48
N CYS A 118 -0.28 17.13 7.29
CA CYS A 118 -1.62 17.71 7.34
C CYS A 118 -1.64 19.01 8.17
N ASP A 119 -2.46 19.97 7.74
CA ASP A 119 -2.76 21.16 8.53
C ASP A 119 -3.82 20.90 9.61
N GLU A 120 -4.22 21.95 10.33
CA GLU A 120 -5.24 21.89 11.40
C GLU A 120 -6.62 21.44 10.92
N LEU A 121 -6.90 21.57 9.61
CA LEU A 121 -8.14 21.12 8.98
C LEU A 121 -8.03 19.69 8.42
N GLY A 122 -6.89 19.02 8.64
CA GLY A 122 -6.61 17.69 8.12
C GLY A 122 -6.24 17.66 6.64
N VAL A 123 -6.04 18.81 5.99
CA VAL A 123 -5.65 18.89 4.58
C VAL A 123 -4.16 18.61 4.45
N TRP A 124 -3.79 17.67 3.59
CA TRP A 124 -2.39 17.32 3.37
C TRP A 124 -1.66 18.43 2.59
N ARG A 125 -0.77 19.16 3.28
CA ARG A 125 0.01 20.29 2.79
C ARG A 125 1.52 20.06 2.98
N PRO A 126 2.13 19.16 2.19
CA PRO A 126 3.55 18.87 2.34
C PRO A 126 4.40 20.05 1.88
N LYS A 127 5.54 20.26 2.54
CA LYS A 127 6.48 21.30 2.15
C LYS A 127 7.01 21.03 0.74
N ASN A 128 6.98 22.06 -0.12
CA ASN A 128 7.52 22.04 -1.49
C ASN A 128 6.77 21.13 -2.49
N LEU A 129 5.44 21.04 -2.44
CA LEU A 129 4.65 20.32 -3.43
C LEU A 129 4.68 20.99 -4.82
N ARG A 130 5.58 20.54 -5.69
CA ARG A 130 5.73 21.10 -7.04
C ARG A 130 4.86 20.43 -8.11
N SER A 131 4.50 19.17 -7.88
CA SER A 131 3.70 18.37 -8.81
C SER A 131 2.88 17.36 -8.03
N GLN A 132 1.78 16.91 -8.64
CA GLN A 132 1.01 15.79 -8.13
C GLN A 132 1.94 14.56 -7.93
N PRO A 133 1.84 13.84 -6.80
CA PRO A 133 2.54 12.58 -6.61
C PRO A 133 2.29 11.62 -7.78
N LYS A 134 3.30 10.82 -8.15
CA LYS A 134 3.20 9.88 -9.27
C LYS A 134 3.02 8.45 -8.76
N ALA A 135 2.08 7.73 -9.35
CA ALA A 135 1.99 6.28 -9.22
C ALA A 135 3.09 5.65 -10.08
N LEU A 136 4.06 4.98 -9.46
CA LEU A 136 5.15 4.30 -10.18
C LEU A 136 4.77 2.86 -10.50
N ASN A 137 4.09 2.20 -9.57
CA ASN A 137 3.56 0.86 -9.75
C ASN A 137 2.15 0.90 -10.35
N LYS A 138 1.96 0.19 -11.46
CA LYS A 138 0.67 0.11 -12.17
C LYS A 138 -0.48 -0.43 -11.31
N ILE A 139 -0.17 -1.16 -10.24
CA ILE A 139 -1.20 -1.69 -9.35
C ILE A 139 -2.04 -0.58 -8.70
N SER A 140 -1.50 0.62 -8.51
CA SER A 140 -2.23 1.73 -7.88
C SER A 140 -2.96 2.64 -8.89
N TYR A 141 -2.96 2.34 -10.20
CA TYR A 141 -3.57 3.22 -11.22
C TYR A 141 -5.09 3.34 -11.11
N HIS A 142 -5.76 2.28 -10.64
CA HIS A 142 -7.21 2.32 -10.36
C HIS A 142 -7.54 3.11 -9.09
N TYR A 143 -6.53 3.34 -8.24
CA TYR A 143 -6.64 4.00 -6.95
C TYR A 143 -6.21 5.48 -7.04
N TYR A 144 -5.41 5.87 -8.03
CA TYR A 144 -4.85 7.20 -8.09
C TYR A 144 -4.41 7.59 -9.51
N PRO A 145 -4.58 8.87 -9.92
CA PRO A 145 -5.27 9.94 -9.19
C PRO A 145 -6.79 9.92 -9.43
N LEU A 146 -7.58 10.39 -8.47
CA LEU A 146 -9.00 10.71 -8.64
C LEU A 146 -9.17 12.03 -9.40
N HIS A 147 -8.28 13.00 -9.16
CA HIS A 147 -8.27 14.28 -9.85
C HIS A 147 -7.16 14.32 -10.91
N LEU A 148 -7.55 14.16 -12.18
CA LEU A 148 -6.63 14.01 -13.32
C LEU A 148 -5.87 15.31 -13.68
N ASP A 149 -6.43 16.48 -13.37
CA ASP A 149 -5.96 17.77 -13.88
C ASP A 149 -5.52 18.71 -12.73
N ALA A 150 -4.54 18.26 -11.95
CA ALA A 150 -4.00 18.93 -10.76
C ALA A 150 -3.09 20.15 -11.10
N LYS A 151 -3.64 21.14 -11.80
CA LYS A 151 -2.93 22.37 -12.19
C LYS A 151 -2.71 23.32 -11.02
N THR A 152 -3.67 23.39 -10.09
CA THR A 152 -3.58 24.17 -8.84
C THR A 152 -2.85 23.39 -7.75
N THR A 153 -2.46 24.09 -6.67
CA THR A 153 -1.86 23.45 -5.50
C THR A 153 -2.85 22.50 -4.83
N GLU A 154 -4.08 22.96 -4.62
CA GLU A 154 -5.16 22.20 -3.98
C GLU A 154 -5.48 20.93 -4.78
N GLY A 155 -5.47 21.02 -6.11
CA GLY A 155 -5.66 19.85 -6.98
C GLY A 155 -4.57 18.78 -6.82
N ARG A 156 -3.36 19.16 -6.38
CA ARG A 156 -2.26 18.21 -6.11
C ARG A 156 -2.35 17.61 -4.71
N GLU A 157 -3.08 18.26 -3.81
CA GLU A 157 -3.26 17.87 -2.41
C GLU A 157 -4.49 16.97 -2.20
N VAL A 158 -5.55 17.17 -2.99
CA VAL A 158 -6.88 16.59 -2.77
C VAL A 158 -6.89 15.07 -2.69
N ASP A 159 -6.18 14.40 -3.61
CA ASP A 159 -6.16 12.94 -3.66
C ASP A 159 -5.55 12.33 -2.40
N ILE A 160 -4.35 12.80 -2.02
CA ILE A 160 -3.67 12.30 -0.82
C ILE A 160 -4.48 12.63 0.43
N THR A 161 -5.04 13.84 0.50
CA THR A 161 -5.93 14.26 1.59
C THR A 161 -7.11 13.29 1.73
N PHE A 162 -7.82 13.01 0.63
CA PHE A 162 -8.94 12.08 0.62
C PHE A 162 -8.53 10.68 1.07
N ARG A 163 -7.39 10.16 0.59
CA ARG A 163 -6.91 8.83 0.99
C ARG A 163 -6.53 8.76 2.47
N LEU A 164 -5.87 9.78 3.01
CA LEU A 164 -5.55 9.85 4.44
C LEU A 164 -6.82 9.89 5.29
N ALA A 165 -7.81 10.71 4.90
CA ALA A 165 -9.10 10.78 5.58
C ALA A 165 -9.86 9.44 5.52
N LEU A 166 -9.83 8.75 4.37
CA LEU A 166 -10.44 7.42 4.22
C LEU A 166 -9.78 6.39 5.13
N ILE A 167 -8.44 6.37 5.20
CA ILE A 167 -7.69 5.48 6.10
C ILE A 167 -8.04 5.79 7.56
N ALA A 168 -8.06 7.06 7.95
CA ALA A 168 -8.44 7.47 9.31
C ALA A 168 -9.86 6.99 9.67
N LYS A 169 -10.82 7.15 8.75
CA LYS A 169 -12.20 6.65 8.92
C LYS A 169 -12.25 5.13 9.07
N VAL A 170 -11.48 4.39 8.27
CA VAL A 170 -11.40 2.92 8.37
C VAL A 170 -10.80 2.49 9.71
N LEU A 171 -9.83 3.23 10.24
CA LEU A 171 -9.23 2.99 11.56
C LEU A 171 -10.14 3.41 12.72
N GLY A 172 -11.32 3.96 12.44
CA GLY A 172 -12.27 4.42 13.46
C GLY A 172 -11.83 5.72 14.15
N TRP A 173 -10.94 6.50 13.54
CA TRP A 173 -10.57 7.82 14.08
C TRP A 173 -11.70 8.82 13.85
N THR A 174 -12.02 9.59 14.88
CA THR A 174 -12.95 10.71 14.78
C THR A 174 -12.25 11.88 14.10
N VAL A 175 -12.81 12.35 12.98
CA VAL A 175 -12.40 13.60 12.35
C VAL A 175 -13.25 14.69 12.98
N GLU A 176 -12.68 15.41 13.94
CA GLU A 176 -13.32 16.60 14.50
C GLU A 176 -13.01 17.79 13.59
N TYR A 177 -14.05 18.43 13.06
CA TYR A 177 -13.92 19.69 12.35
C TYR A 177 -14.05 20.82 13.38
N GLY A 178 -13.00 21.63 13.50
CA GLY A 178 -13.02 22.87 14.28
C GLY A 178 -13.83 23.97 13.62
#